data_AF-A0A536RPG5-F1
#
_entry.id   AF-A0A536RPG5-F1
#
_cell.length_a   1.000
_cell.length_b   1.000
_cell.length_c   1.000
_cell.angle_alpha   90.00
_cell.angle_beta   90.00
_cell.angle_gamma   90.00
#
_symmetry.space_group_name_H-M   'P 1'
#
loop_
_entity.id
_entity.type
_entity.pdbx_description
1 polymer ?
#
loop_
_entity_poly.entity_id
_entity_poly.type
_entity_poly.pdbx_seq_one_letter_code
_entity_poly.pdbx_strand_id
1 'polypeptide(L)'
;MGPRVVAGLVALLLLAACQMPGRAPTCNAQIDWVNFIQIGSTQYVAGQQPASPLQEADLGAVYSHVKFKVSGNVCDPNYHIKDGDAAFLDPGTPIYEVKGQPPAQTLAARFGGSLVLYRAVAPA
;
A
#
# COMPACT_ATOMS: atom_id res chain seq x y z
N MET A 1 14.24 29.90 -46.20
CA MET A 1 14.88 28.93 -45.28
C MET A 1 14.84 27.56 -45.94
N GLY A 2 16.01 26.99 -46.27
CA GLY A 2 16.09 25.79 -47.10
C GLY A 2 15.72 24.49 -46.35
N PRO A 3 15.47 23.39 -47.08
CA PRO A 3 15.03 22.10 -46.51
C PRO A 3 16.01 21.53 -45.48
N ARG A 4 17.28 21.95 -45.53
CA ARG A 4 18.33 21.61 -44.54
C ARG A 4 18.08 22.21 -43.15
N VAL A 5 17.49 23.41 -43.07
CA VAL A 5 17.18 24.09 -41.80
C VAL A 5 15.94 23.44 -41.16
N VAL A 6 14.94 23.09 -41.98
CA VAL A 6 13.73 22.37 -41.53
C VAL A 6 14.08 20.96 -41.05
N ALA A 7 14.94 20.23 -41.77
CA ALA A 7 15.42 18.92 -41.34
C ALA A 7 16.22 18.98 -40.02
N GLY A 8 17.05 20.02 -39.83
CA GLY A 8 17.77 20.25 -38.57
C GLY A 8 16.84 20.54 -37.39
N LEU A 9 15.80 21.35 -37.60
CA LEU A 9 14.80 21.67 -36.57
C LEU A 9 13.93 20.47 -36.17
N VAL A 10 13.56 19.62 -37.13
CA VAL A 10 12.80 18.38 -36.84
C VAL A 10 13.66 17.36 -36.08
N ALA A 11 14.95 17.23 -36.43
CA ALA A 11 15.87 16.35 -35.72
C ALA A 11 16.11 16.81 -34.26
N LEU A 12 16.16 18.12 -34.01
CA LEU A 12 16.30 18.67 -32.65
C LEU A 12 15.07 18.41 -31.77
N LEU A 13 13.86 18.47 -32.34
CA LEU A 13 12.60 18.22 -31.61
C LEU A 13 12.42 16.75 -31.23
N LEU A 14 12.94 15.81 -32.04
CA LEU A 14 12.88 14.37 -31.75
C LEU A 14 13.83 13.93 -30.61
N LEU A 15 14.92 14.66 -30.39
CA LEU A 15 15.89 14.35 -29.32
C LEU A 15 15.43 14.78 -27.92
N ALA A 16 14.45 15.70 -27.81
CA ALA A 16 13.90 16.13 -26.53
C ALA A 16 12.87 15.15 -25.92
N ALA A 17 12.42 14.15 -26.68
CA ALA A 17 11.39 13.19 -26.24
C ALA A 17 11.90 12.11 -25.27
N CYS A 18 13.22 12.00 -25.05
CA CYS A 18 13.80 10.93 -24.22
C CYS A 18 13.79 11.22 -22.71
N GLN A 19 13.29 12.36 -22.26
CA GLN A 19 13.21 12.71 -20.84
C GLN A 19 11.74 12.77 -20.39
N MET A 20 11.05 11.62 -20.39
CA MET A 20 9.76 11.53 -19.70
C MET A 20 10.01 11.59 -18.18
N PRO A 21 9.55 12.63 -17.47
CA PRO A 21 9.47 12.61 -16.02
C PRO A 21 8.33 11.65 -15.65
N GLY A 22 8.68 10.49 -15.11
CA GLY A 22 7.70 9.43 -14.84
C GLY A 22 8.27 8.01 -14.82
N ARG A 23 9.59 7.83 -14.97
CA ARG A 23 10.21 6.54 -14.73
C ARG A 23 10.00 6.18 -13.25
N ALA A 24 9.19 5.14 -13.00
CA ALA A 24 9.06 4.57 -11.67
C ALA A 24 10.47 4.26 -11.12
N PRO A 25 10.71 4.49 -9.81
CA PRO A 25 11.99 4.14 -9.21
C PRO A 25 12.30 2.68 -9.54
N THR A 26 13.47 2.45 -10.14
CA THR A 26 13.97 1.10 -10.38
C THR A 26 14.31 0.49 -9.02
N CYS A 27 13.37 -0.27 -8.45
CA CYS A 27 13.66 -1.06 -7.27
C CYS A 27 14.68 -2.14 -7.64
N ASN A 28 15.86 -2.09 -7.03
CA ASN A 28 16.89 -3.13 -7.20
C ASN A 28 16.65 -4.33 -6.24
N ALA A 29 15.63 -4.25 -5.39
CA ALA A 29 15.22 -5.31 -4.48
C ALA A 29 13.74 -5.65 -4.71
N GLN A 30 13.43 -6.94 -4.75
CA GLN A 30 12.06 -7.43 -4.64
C GLN A 30 11.81 -7.73 -3.16
N ILE A 31 10.92 -6.95 -2.54
CA ILE A 31 10.52 -7.13 -1.15
C ILE A 31 9.23 -7.94 -1.12
N ASP A 32 9.24 -9.06 -0.43
CA ASP A 32 8.05 -9.88 -0.20
C ASP A 32 7.35 -9.40 1.09
N TRP A 33 6.17 -8.79 0.91
CA TRP A 33 5.42 -8.23 2.02
C TRP A 33 4.40 -9.25 2.55
N VAL A 34 4.37 -9.44 3.87
CA VAL A 34 3.21 -10.07 4.52
C VAL A 34 2.03 -9.09 4.50
N ASN A 35 0.80 -9.57 4.42
CA ASN A 35 -0.37 -8.68 4.43
C ASN A 35 -0.58 -8.09 5.83
N PHE A 36 -0.01 -6.92 6.08
CA PHE A 36 -0.07 -6.23 7.37
C PHE A 36 -0.70 -4.84 7.28
N ILE A 37 -1.15 -4.35 8.44
CA ILE A 37 -1.41 -2.95 8.75
C ILE A 37 -0.66 -2.55 10.03
N GLN A 38 -0.05 -1.38 10.07
CA GLN A 38 0.62 -0.82 11.24
C GLN A 38 -0.22 0.31 11.82
N ILE A 39 -0.66 0.16 13.07
CA ILE A 39 -1.44 1.18 13.78
C ILE A 39 -0.77 1.48 15.12
N GLY A 40 -0.31 2.71 15.30
CA GLY A 40 0.59 3.08 16.39
C GLY A 40 1.86 2.21 16.37
N SER A 41 2.18 1.63 17.53
CA SER A 41 3.29 0.67 17.67
C SER A 41 2.91 -0.78 17.40
N THR A 42 1.65 -1.07 17.07
CA THR A 42 1.15 -2.44 16.90
C THR A 42 1.06 -2.80 15.42
N GLN A 43 1.71 -3.90 15.04
CA GLN A 43 1.52 -4.52 13.74
C GLN A 43 0.37 -5.53 13.82
N TYR A 44 -0.52 -5.49 12.84
CA TYR A 44 -1.56 -6.49 12.66
C TYR A 44 -1.35 -7.21 11.33
N VAL A 45 -1.44 -8.53 11.33
CA VAL A 45 -1.22 -9.35 10.12
C VAL A 45 -2.50 -10.11 9.78
N ALA A 46 -2.83 -10.13 8.49
CA ALA A 46 -3.85 -11.00 7.94
C ALA A 46 -3.33 -12.44 7.92
N GLY A 47 -3.60 -13.18 8.99
CA GLY A 47 -3.30 -14.60 9.09
C GLY A 47 -4.45 -15.46 8.56
N GLN A 48 -4.62 -16.64 9.16
CA GLN A 48 -5.74 -17.55 8.91
C GLN A 48 -7.08 -16.81 9.07
N GLN A 49 -7.85 -16.73 8.00
CA GLN A 49 -9.15 -16.09 8.04
C GLN A 49 -10.17 -16.97 8.78
N PRO A 50 -11.20 -16.39 9.41
CA PRO A 50 -12.26 -17.18 10.04
C PRO A 50 -12.96 -18.09 9.02
N ALA A 51 -13.49 -19.23 9.50
CA ALA A 51 -14.20 -20.19 8.63
C ALA A 51 -15.46 -19.57 7.97
N SER A 52 -16.09 -18.62 8.65
CA SER A 52 -17.17 -17.80 8.11
C SER A 52 -16.62 -16.41 7.79
N PRO A 53 -16.72 -15.92 6.54
CA PRO A 53 -16.25 -14.58 6.18
C PRO A 53 -16.90 -13.48 7.01
N LEU A 54 -16.13 -12.44 7.33
CA LEU A 54 -16.67 -11.23 7.94
C LEU A 54 -17.69 -10.58 7.01
N GLN A 55 -18.77 -10.08 7.60
CA GLN A 55 -19.81 -9.32 6.94
C GLN A 55 -19.77 -7.87 7.39
N GLU A 56 -20.38 -6.98 6.61
CA GLU A 56 -20.49 -5.56 6.97
C GLU A 56 -21.17 -5.34 8.32
N ALA A 57 -22.10 -6.22 8.69
CA ALA A 57 -22.78 -6.19 9.98
C ALA A 57 -21.82 -6.44 11.16
N ASP A 58 -20.67 -7.08 10.94
CA ASP A 58 -19.66 -7.38 11.96
C ASP A 58 -18.71 -6.19 12.22
N LEU A 59 -18.72 -5.18 11.35
CA LEU A 59 -17.86 -4.01 11.49
C LEU A 59 -18.39 -3.04 12.55
N GLY A 60 -17.47 -2.51 13.36
CA GLY A 60 -17.69 -1.40 14.28
C GLY A 60 -17.37 -0.05 13.65
N ALA A 61 -16.94 0.91 14.48
CA ALA A 61 -16.53 2.22 14.01
C ALA A 61 -15.25 2.15 13.17
N VAL A 62 -15.00 3.19 12.37
CA VAL A 62 -13.68 3.38 11.75
C VAL A 62 -12.69 3.72 12.86
N TYR A 63 -11.68 2.87 13.03
CA TYR A 63 -10.63 3.00 14.02
C TYR A 63 -9.49 3.89 13.52
N SER A 64 -9.13 3.77 12.24
CA SER A 64 -8.05 4.54 11.61
C SER A 64 -8.19 4.50 10.08
N HIS A 65 -7.28 5.19 9.38
CA HIS A 65 -7.12 5.13 7.94
C HIS A 65 -5.67 4.83 7.57
N VAL A 66 -5.47 4.08 6.49
CA VAL A 66 -4.15 3.85 5.92
C VAL A 66 -3.55 5.17 5.46
N LYS A 67 -2.28 5.42 5.81
CA LYS A 67 -1.52 6.61 5.40
C LYS A 67 -0.61 6.32 4.21
N PHE A 68 -0.09 5.10 4.11
CA PHE A 68 0.89 4.75 3.08
C PHE A 68 0.85 3.26 2.72
N LYS A 69 0.93 2.95 1.41
CA LYS A 69 1.05 1.58 0.91
C LYS A 69 2.51 1.26 0.63
N VAL A 70 3.11 0.27 1.30
CA VAL A 70 4.53 -0.04 1.10
C VAL A 70 4.78 -0.85 -0.17
N SER A 71 3.88 -1.77 -0.54
CA SER A 71 4.04 -2.55 -1.78
C SER A 71 4.01 -1.64 -3.01
N GLY A 72 5.06 -1.77 -3.84
CA GLY A 72 5.27 -0.95 -5.04
C GLY A 72 5.80 0.46 -4.79
N ASN A 73 5.91 0.92 -3.54
CA ASN A 73 6.41 2.26 -3.20
C ASN A 73 7.69 2.25 -2.35
N VAL A 74 8.03 1.12 -1.74
CA VAL A 74 9.26 0.93 -0.97
C VAL A 74 10.19 -0.02 -1.72
N CYS A 75 11.41 0.46 -2.00
CA CYS A 75 12.48 -0.34 -2.64
C CYS A 75 13.65 -0.66 -1.69
N ASP A 76 13.68 -0.06 -0.50
CA ASP A 76 14.76 -0.26 0.48
C ASP A 76 14.42 -1.44 1.39
N PRO A 77 15.20 -2.54 1.36
CA PRO A 77 14.98 -3.69 2.26
C PRO A 77 15.19 -3.33 3.74
N ASN A 78 15.85 -2.21 4.06
CA ASN A 78 16.02 -1.71 5.42
C ASN A 78 14.91 -0.74 5.84
N TYR A 79 13.84 -0.61 5.05
CA TYR A 79 12.74 0.28 5.38
C TYR A 79 12.08 -0.12 6.71
N HIS A 80 11.99 0.85 7.62
CA HIS A 80 11.32 0.67 8.91
C HIS A 80 9.83 0.98 8.78
N ILE A 81 9.00 -0.02 9.07
CA ILE A 81 7.55 0.13 9.12
C ILE A 81 7.16 1.20 10.15
N LYS A 82 6.25 2.09 9.76
CA LYS A 82 5.77 3.21 10.59
C LYS A 82 4.25 3.21 10.72
N ASP A 83 3.75 3.96 11.71
CA ASP A 83 2.31 4.14 11.92
C ASP A 83 1.58 4.60 10.64
N GLY A 84 0.53 3.87 10.29
CA GLY A 84 -0.30 4.09 9.12
C GLY A 84 0.20 3.40 7.85
N ASP A 85 1.29 2.65 7.90
CA ASP A 85 1.70 1.80 6.79
C ASP A 85 0.75 0.59 6.64
N ALA A 86 0.47 0.23 5.40
CA ALA A 86 -0.15 -1.04 5.03
C ALA A 86 0.65 -1.70 3.92
N ALA A 87 0.74 -3.03 3.96
CA ALA A 87 1.40 -3.80 2.91
C ALA A 87 0.79 -3.52 1.53
N PHE A 88 -0.53 -3.67 1.45
CA PHE A 88 -1.24 -3.74 0.16
C PHE A 88 -2.42 -2.77 0.03
N LEU A 89 -2.89 -2.18 1.13
CA LEU A 89 -4.03 -1.27 1.11
C LEU A 89 -3.61 0.12 0.64
N ASP A 90 -4.44 0.76 -0.18
CA ASP A 90 -4.18 2.11 -0.65
C ASP A 90 -4.40 3.15 0.46
N PRO A 91 -3.68 4.31 0.42
CA PRO A 91 -3.91 5.41 1.34
C PRO A 91 -5.38 5.84 1.36
N GLY A 92 -5.90 6.14 2.55
CA GLY A 92 -7.30 6.46 2.78
C GLY A 92 -8.21 5.24 2.96
N THR A 93 -7.71 4.01 2.81
CA THR A 93 -8.52 2.82 3.13
C THR A 93 -8.91 2.84 4.61
N PRO A 94 -10.22 2.74 4.93
CA PRO A 94 -10.68 2.70 6.32
C PRO A 94 -10.33 1.37 6.98
N ILE A 95 -9.85 1.46 8.22
CA ILE A 95 -9.61 0.33 9.11
C ILE A 95 -10.69 0.35 10.18
N TYR A 96 -11.41 -0.75 10.32
CA TYR A 96 -12.57 -0.87 11.18
C TYR A 96 -12.27 -1.68 12.43
N GLU A 97 -12.95 -1.33 13.51
CA GLU A 97 -13.12 -2.24 14.63
C GLU A 97 -13.96 -3.47 14.21
N VAL A 98 -13.79 -4.58 14.91
CA VAL A 98 -14.65 -5.77 14.75
C VAL A 98 -15.52 -5.89 15.99
N LYS A 99 -16.84 -5.94 15.81
CA LYS A 99 -17.79 -6.01 16.93
C LYS A 99 -17.52 -7.23 17.80
N GLY A 100 -17.51 -7.01 19.11
CA GLY A 100 -17.26 -8.07 20.09
C GLY A 100 -15.79 -8.48 20.23
N GLN A 101 -14.85 -7.82 19.54
CA GLN A 101 -13.42 -8.07 19.65
C GLN A 101 -12.67 -6.78 20.05
N PRO A 102 -11.66 -6.86 20.95
CA PRO A 102 -10.87 -5.68 21.30
C PRO A 102 -10.05 -5.17 20.10
N PRO A 103 -10.05 -3.86 19.80
CA PRO A 103 -9.20 -3.28 18.74
C PRO A 103 -7.70 -3.53 18.97
N ALA A 104 -7.27 -3.72 20.23
CA ALA A 104 -5.90 -4.10 20.57
C ALA A 104 -5.51 -5.52 20.09
N GLN A 105 -6.49 -6.36 19.74
CA GLN A 105 -6.27 -7.74 19.29
C GLN A 105 -6.60 -7.93 17.81
N THR A 106 -7.67 -7.30 17.32
CA THR A 106 -8.12 -7.49 15.94
C THR A 106 -8.70 -6.23 15.33
N LEU A 107 -8.48 -6.07 14.03
CA LEU A 107 -9.06 -5.04 13.18
C LEU A 107 -9.48 -5.65 11.85
N ALA A 108 -10.28 -4.93 11.06
CA ALA A 108 -10.68 -5.37 9.73
C ALA A 108 -10.52 -4.27 8.67
N ALA A 109 -10.27 -4.68 7.44
CA ALA A 109 -10.27 -3.78 6.29
C ALA A 109 -10.75 -4.52 5.04
N ARG A 110 -11.24 -3.76 4.05
CA ARG A 110 -11.57 -4.34 2.74
C ARG A 110 -10.29 -4.55 1.95
N PHE A 111 -10.09 -5.77 1.46
CA PHE A 111 -8.99 -6.14 0.59
C PHE A 111 -9.47 -7.17 -0.43
N GLY A 112 -9.17 -6.95 -1.71
CA GLY A 112 -9.59 -7.87 -2.78
C GLY A 112 -11.10 -8.09 -2.87
N GLY A 113 -11.91 -7.08 -2.51
CA GLY A 113 -13.38 -7.16 -2.51
C GLY A 113 -14.00 -7.90 -1.32
N SER A 114 -13.20 -8.35 -0.36
CA SER A 114 -13.67 -9.03 0.87
C SER A 114 -13.22 -8.29 2.12
N LEU A 115 -13.91 -8.51 3.24
CA LEU A 115 -13.43 -8.07 4.55
C LEU A 115 -12.39 -9.07 5.07
N VAL A 116 -11.19 -8.55 5.37
CA VAL A 116 -10.07 -9.32 5.88
C VAL A 116 -9.86 -8.97 7.35
N LEU A 117 -9.75 -10.00 8.19
CA LEU A 117 -9.41 -9.88 9.59
C LEU A 117 -7.88 -9.80 9.75
N TYR A 118 -7.42 -8.78 10.46
CA TYR A 118 -6.03 -8.58 10.86
C TYR A 118 -5.90 -8.80 12.36
N ARG A 119 -4.92 -9.61 12.79
CA ARG A 119 -4.67 -9.87 14.23
C ARG A 119 -3.37 -9.22 14.67
N ALA A 120 -3.39 -8.62 15.85
CA ALA A 120 -2.22 -8.01 16.46
C ALA A 120 -1.13 -9.07 16.68
N VAL A 121 0.09 -8.75 16.29
CA VAL A 121 1.28 -9.53 16.61
C VAL A 121 1.74 -9.09 17.99
N ALA A 122 1.89 -10.03 18.93
CA ALA A 122 2.47 -9.71 20.23
C ALA A 122 3.90 -9.18 20.03
N PRO A 123 4.33 -8.15 20.78
CA PRO A 123 5.73 -7.77 20.79
C PRO A 123 6.57 -8.98 21.19
N ALA A 124 7.62 -9.25 20.40
CA ALA A 124 8.57 -10.33 20.64
C ALA A 124 9.37 -10.11 21.92
#